data_AF-A0A1Y1BMI5-F1
#
_entry.id   AF-A0A1Y1BMI5-F1
#
_cell.length_a   1.000
_cell.length_b   1.000
_cell.length_c   1.000
_cell.angle_alpha   90.00
_cell.angle_beta   90.00
_cell.angle_gamma   90.00
#
_symmetry.space_group_name_H-M   'P 1'
#
loop_
_entity.id
_entity.type
_entity.pdbx_description
1 polymer ?
#
loop_
_entity_poly.entity_id
_entity_poly.type
_entity_poly.pdbx_seq_one_letter_code
_entity_poly.pdbx_strand_id
1 'polypeptide(L)'
;MKRMALTVLGFVWGLLVTWATIYALNHIHWPEVKSHATGCNDMEHCTSHAKFLWGMFAMLLWPAVTCAILNAVAYKRWSGRRWGGALLVVTLLAALFYCKPYVAPYLGLAG
;
A
#
# COMPACT_ATOMS: atom_id res chain seq x y z
N MET A 1 -8.14 24.88 10.68
CA MET A 1 -7.89 24.70 9.23
C MET A 1 -6.55 24.04 8.90
N LYS A 2 -5.40 24.51 9.42
CA LYS A 2 -4.06 23.95 9.11
C LYS A 2 -3.91 22.43 9.33
N ARG A 3 -4.53 21.87 10.38
CA ARG A 3 -4.51 20.41 10.65
C ARG A 3 -5.21 19.59 9.57
N MET A 4 -6.39 20.03 9.12
CA MET A 4 -7.14 19.31 8.08
C MET A 4 -6.39 19.32 6.75
N ALA A 5 -5.76 20.45 6.38
CA ALA A 5 -4.95 20.54 5.18
C ALA A 5 -3.77 19.55 5.18
N LEU A 6 -3.09 19.37 6.32
CA LEU A 6 -1.97 18.43 6.44
C LEU A 6 -2.41 16.96 6.48
N THR A 7 -3.56 16.68 7.10
CA THR A 7 -4.17 15.35 7.05
C THR A 7 -4.54 14.97 5.62
N VAL A 8 -5.19 15.89 4.89
CA VAL A 8 -5.52 15.71 3.46
C VAL A 8 -4.26 15.55 2.62
N LEU A 9 -3.22 16.36 2.88
CA LEU A 9 -1.94 16.21 2.19
C LEU A 9 -1.32 14.83 2.42
N GLY A 10 -1.39 14.31 3.65
CA GLY A 10 -0.93 12.96 3.97
C GLY A 10 -1.73 11.88 3.24
N PHE A 11 -3.05 12.06 3.17
CA PHE A 11 -3.92 11.15 2.44
C PHE A 11 -3.59 11.13 0.93
N VAL A 12 -3.48 12.31 0.30
CA VAL A 12 -3.10 12.44 -1.11
C VAL A 12 -1.71 11.88 -1.36
N TRP A 13 -0.76 12.13 -0.47
CA TRP A 13 0.59 11.55 -0.57
C TRP A 13 0.56 10.02 -0.55
N GLY A 14 -0.16 9.40 0.39
CA GLY A 14 -0.26 7.95 0.45
C GLY A 14 -0.95 7.35 -0.78
N LEU A 15 -1.97 8.01 -1.34
CA LEU A 15 -2.57 7.58 -2.61
C LEU A 15 -1.59 7.68 -3.79
N LEU A 16 -0.80 8.76 -3.86
CA LEU A 16 0.22 8.93 -4.89
C LEU A 16 1.30 7.85 -4.79
N VAL A 17 1.74 7.49 -3.58
CA VAL A 17 2.71 6.40 -3.35
C VAL A 17 2.14 5.06 -3.84
N THR A 18 0.90 4.74 -3.48
CA THR A 18 0.21 3.53 -3.97
C THR A 18 0.15 3.51 -5.48
N TRP A 19 -0.32 4.60 -6.10
CA TRP A 19 -0.44 4.71 -7.55
C TRP A 19 0.91 4.59 -8.25
N ALA A 20 1.93 5.35 -7.82
CA ALA A 20 3.25 5.35 -8.42
C ALA A 20 3.93 3.99 -8.30
N THR A 21 3.80 3.32 -7.16
CA THR A 21 4.39 1.99 -6.94
C THR A 21 3.73 0.96 -7.86
N ILE A 22 2.40 0.89 -7.87
CA ILE A 22 1.67 -0.04 -8.74
C ILE A 22 1.94 0.26 -10.21
N TYR A 23 1.95 1.54 -10.60
CA TYR A 23 2.23 1.96 -11.97
C TYR A 23 3.62 1.53 -12.42
N ALA A 24 4.65 1.79 -11.61
CA ALA A 24 6.02 1.39 -11.90
C ALA A 24 6.15 -0.13 -12.00
N LEU A 25 5.60 -0.87 -11.05
CA LEU A 25 5.59 -2.33 -11.09
C LEU A 25 4.86 -2.86 -12.31
N ASN A 26 3.73 -2.27 -12.70
CA ASN A 26 2.98 -2.72 -13.88
C ASN A 26 3.70 -2.42 -15.22
N HIS A 27 4.58 -1.41 -15.26
CA HIS A 27 5.37 -1.08 -16.46
C HIS A 27 6.68 -1.85 -16.56
N ILE A 28 7.12 -2.50 -15.48
CA ILE A 28 8.25 -3.41 -15.52
C ILE A 28 7.82 -4.68 -16.24
N HIS A 29 8.60 -5.10 -17.24
CA HIS A 29 8.39 -6.37 -17.93
C HIS A 29 8.86 -7.50 -17.01
N TRP A 30 7.91 -8.01 -16.23
CA TRP A 30 8.08 -9.16 -15.37
C TRP A 30 8.17 -10.45 -16.20
N PRO A 31 9.19 -11.30 -15.99
CA PRO A 31 9.27 -12.59 -16.67
C PRO A 31 8.03 -13.44 -16.39
N GLU A 32 7.50 -14.18 -17.36
CA GLU A 32 6.35 -15.05 -17.12
C GLU A 32 6.66 -16.10 -16.04
N VAL A 33 6.03 -15.95 -14.87
CA VAL A 33 6.09 -16.96 -13.81
C VAL A 33 4.86 -17.85 -13.99
N LYS A 34 5.07 -19.17 -14.05
CA LYS A 34 3.97 -20.13 -14.05
C LYS A 34 3.20 -19.99 -12.74
N SER A 35 2.07 -19.30 -12.78
CA SER A 35 1.13 -19.23 -11.66
C SER A 35 0.62 -20.64 -11.35
N HIS A 36 1.17 -21.26 -10.32
CA HIS A 36 0.53 -22.39 -9.67
C HIS A 36 -0.62 -21.83 -8.82
N ALA A 37 -1.76 -21.57 -9.46
CA ALA A 37 -2.99 -21.24 -8.74
C ALA A 37 -3.50 -22.50 -8.03
N THR A 38 -2.91 -22.83 -6.87
CA THR A 38 -3.45 -23.82 -5.94
C THR A 38 -4.50 -23.14 -5.06
N GLY A 39 -5.70 -22.93 -5.61
CA GLY A 39 -6.83 -22.37 -4.85
C GLY A 39 -8.08 -22.17 -5.69
N CYS A 40 -9.24 -22.35 -5.06
CA CYS A 40 -10.56 -22.09 -5.62
C CYS A 40 -10.63 -20.70 -6.25
N ASN A 41 -10.65 -20.65 -7.58
CA ASN A 41 -10.66 -19.41 -8.35
C ASN A 41 -12.10 -18.86 -8.54
N ASP A 42 -13.11 -19.61 -8.11
CA ASP A 42 -14.52 -19.21 -8.20
C ASP A 42 -14.89 -18.27 -7.05
N MET A 43 -14.86 -16.99 -7.36
CA MET A 43 -15.19 -15.89 -6.43
C MET A 43 -16.61 -15.97 -5.87
N GLU A 44 -17.53 -16.61 -6.60
CA GLU A 44 -18.94 -16.74 -6.21
C GLU A 44 -19.18 -17.78 -5.11
N HIS A 45 -18.29 -18.77 -4.96
CA HIS A 45 -18.46 -19.85 -3.98
C HIS A 45 -17.49 -19.77 -2.79
N CYS A 46 -16.35 -19.08 -2.92
CA CYS A 46 -15.24 -19.20 -1.96
C CYS A 46 -15.09 -18.03 -0.97
N THR A 47 -15.81 -16.91 -1.12
CA THR A 47 -15.88 -15.86 -0.08
C THR A 47 -17.07 -14.92 -0.31
N SER A 48 -17.56 -14.24 0.73
CA SER A 48 -18.61 -13.23 0.52
C SER A 48 -18.04 -12.02 -0.22
N HIS A 49 -18.73 -11.55 -1.26
CA HIS A 49 -18.34 -10.37 -2.04
C HIS A 49 -17.98 -9.16 -1.15
N ALA A 50 -18.67 -8.98 -0.03
CA ALA A 50 -18.40 -7.92 0.93
C ALA A 50 -17.01 -8.04 1.60
N LYS A 51 -16.57 -9.26 1.96
CA LYS A 51 -15.24 -9.48 2.55
C LYS A 51 -14.13 -9.23 1.54
N PHE A 52 -14.34 -9.62 0.29
CA PHE A 52 -13.39 -9.36 -0.79
C PHE A 52 -13.23 -7.85 -1.05
N LEU A 53 -14.35 -7.14 -1.23
CA LEU A 53 -14.34 -5.68 -1.43
C LEU A 53 -13.68 -4.96 -0.24
N TRP A 54 -14.02 -5.35 0.99
CA TRP A 54 -13.40 -4.77 2.17
C TRP A 54 -11.89 -5.01 2.22
N GLY A 55 -11.44 -6.22 1.91
CA GLY A 55 -10.01 -6.55 1.83
C GLY A 55 -9.28 -5.73 0.77
N MET A 56 -9.89 -5.55 -0.40
CA MET A 56 -9.35 -4.74 -1.49
C MET A 56 -9.21 -3.27 -1.06
N PHE A 57 -10.26 -2.68 -0.50
CA PHE A 57 -10.22 -1.29 -0.02
C PHE A 57 -9.21 -1.11 1.10
N ALA A 58 -9.11 -2.05 2.04
CA ALA A 58 -8.12 -2.01 3.10
C ALA A 58 -6.69 -2.04 2.52
N MET A 59 -6.41 -2.93 1.57
CA MET A 59 -5.10 -3.00 0.90
C MET A 59 -4.77 -1.76 0.07
N LEU A 60 -5.77 -1.08 -0.51
CA LEU A 60 -5.54 0.11 -1.33
C LEU A 60 -5.35 1.37 -0.48
N LEU A 61 -6.14 1.51 0.59
CA LEU A 61 -6.26 2.75 1.35
C LEU A 61 -5.34 2.81 2.57
N TRP A 62 -4.80 1.70 3.05
CA TRP A 62 -3.97 1.71 4.26
C TRP A 62 -2.78 2.69 4.20
N PRO A 63 -2.05 2.91 3.08
CA PRO A 63 -0.95 3.87 3.06
C PRO A 63 -1.45 5.31 3.19
N ALA A 64 -2.58 5.62 2.55
CA ALA A 64 -3.24 6.92 2.61
C ALA A 64 -3.75 7.22 4.02
N VAL A 65 -4.41 6.25 4.66
CA VAL A 65 -4.89 6.37 6.05
C VAL A 65 -3.71 6.51 7.02
N THR A 66 -2.64 5.72 6.85
CA THR A 66 -1.46 5.77 7.73
C THR A 66 -0.74 7.11 7.62
N CYS A 67 -0.53 7.64 6.40
CA CYS A 67 0.07 8.95 6.19
C CYS A 67 -0.82 10.09 6.74
N ALA A 68 -2.13 9.98 6.60
CA ALA A 68 -3.08 10.94 7.17
C ALA A 68 -3.01 10.99 8.70
N ILE A 69 -3.01 9.82 9.36
CA ILE A 69 -2.85 9.71 10.82
C ILE A 69 -1.51 10.27 11.27
N LEU A 70 -0.42 9.92 10.57
CA LEU A 70 0.93 10.40 10.87
C LEU A 70 0.99 11.92 10.81
N ASN A 71 0.41 12.56 9.80
CA ASN A 71 0.34 14.02 9.70
C ASN A 71 -0.57 14.65 10.76
N ALA A 72 -1.69 14.00 11.11
CA ALA A 72 -2.58 14.49 12.16
C ALA A 72 -1.94 14.52 13.56
N VAL A 73 -1.08 13.52 13.84
CA VAL A 73 -0.39 13.34 15.14
C VAL A 73 0.93 14.12 15.20
N ALA A 74 1.72 14.10 14.15
CA ALA A 74 3.07 14.68 14.16
C ALA A 74 3.07 16.22 14.09
N TYR A 75 2.01 16.84 13.54
CA TYR A 75 1.91 18.28 13.27
C TYR A 75 2.39 19.22 14.40
N LYS A 76 2.13 18.90 15.67
CA LYS A 76 2.54 19.75 16.81
C LYS A 76 3.56 19.11 17.75
N ARG A 77 3.78 17.80 17.65
CA ARG A 77 4.54 17.04 18.66
C ARG A 77 5.96 16.70 18.22
N TRP A 78 6.23 16.65 16.93
CA TRP A 78 7.48 16.06 16.42
C TRP A 78 8.37 17.12 15.76
N SER A 79 9.69 16.94 15.89
CA SER A 79 10.65 17.69 15.08
C SER A 79 10.55 17.28 13.62
N GLY A 80 10.85 18.19 12.69
CA GLY A 80 10.77 17.92 11.25
C GLY A 80 11.60 16.71 10.82
N ARG A 81 12.76 16.47 11.46
CA ARG A 81 13.62 15.31 11.19
C ARG A 81 12.95 13.98 11.61
N ARG A 82 12.26 13.95 12.76
CA ARG A 82 11.51 12.76 13.21
C ARG A 82 10.28 12.50 12.36
N TRP A 83 9.56 13.57 11.98
CA TRP A 83 8.41 13.49 11.07
C TRP A 83 8.81 12.97 9.69
N GLY A 84 9.85 13.55 9.07
CA GLY A 84 10.33 13.15 7.75
C GLY A 84 10.84 11.70 7.75
N GLY A 85 11.58 11.29 8.79
CA GLY A 85 12.03 9.91 8.93
C GLY A 85 10.88 8.91 9.00
N ALA A 86 9.84 9.20 9.79
CA ALA A 86 8.69 8.30 9.89
C ALA A 86 7.84 8.27 8.61
N LEU A 87 7.66 9.42 7.95
CA LEU A 87 6.98 9.48 6.65
C LEU A 87 7.73 8.66 5.58
N LEU A 88 9.06 8.74 5.57
CA LEU A 88 9.92 7.94 4.69
C LEU A 88 9.81 6.44 4.99
N VAL A 89 9.87 6.05 6.26
CA VAL A 89 9.71 4.64 6.67
C VAL A 89 8.35 4.09 6.25
N VAL A 90 7.26 4.81 6.50
CA VAL A 90 5.91 4.40 6.08
C VAL A 90 5.82 4.27 4.56
N THR A 91 6.42 5.21 3.82
CA THR A 91 6.45 5.19 2.35
C THR A 91 7.20 3.96 1.83
N LEU A 92 8.38 3.66 2.40
CA LEU A 92 9.17 2.48 2.01
C LEU A 92 8.45 1.17 2.35
N LEU A 93 7.84 1.08 3.53
CA LEU A 93 7.05 -0.10 3.91
C LEU A 93 5.86 -0.31 2.97
N ALA A 94 5.17 0.76 2.59
CA ALA A 94 4.09 0.68 1.61
C ALA A 94 4.58 0.20 0.24
N ALA A 95 5.69 0.75 -0.25
CA ALA A 95 6.28 0.32 -1.50
C ALA A 95 6.67 -1.17 -1.47
N LEU A 96 7.35 -1.62 -0.42
CA LEU A 96 7.74 -3.03 -0.25
C LEU A 96 6.52 -3.97 -0.18
N PHE A 97 5.44 -3.55 0.48
CA PHE A 97 4.20 -4.31 0.54
C PHE A 97 3.62 -4.55 -0.86
N TYR A 98 3.57 -3.50 -1.70
CA TYR A 98 3.10 -3.64 -3.09
C TYR A 98 4.08 -4.36 -3.99
N CYS A 99 5.39 -4.32 -3.72
CA CYS A 99 6.39 -5.10 -4.44
C CYS A 99 6.28 -6.60 -4.19
N LYS A 100 5.84 -7.03 -3.00
CA LYS A 100 5.78 -8.44 -2.59
C LYS A 100 5.13 -9.36 -3.65
N PRO A 101 3.91 -9.13 -4.15
CA PRO A 101 3.28 -10.03 -5.13
C PRO A 101 4.05 -10.12 -6.45
N TYR A 102 4.77 -9.07 -6.83
CA TYR A 102 5.58 -9.08 -8.05
C TYR A 102 6.91 -9.79 -7.82
N VAL A 103 7.60 -9.54 -6.70
CA VAL A 103 8.97 -10.02 -6.48
C VAL A 103 9.03 -11.43 -5.88
N ALA A 104 8.08 -11.80 -5.02
CA ALA A 104 8.10 -13.08 -4.29
C ALA A 104 8.16 -14.32 -5.20
N PRO A 105 7.46 -14.38 -6.36
CA PRO A 105 7.58 -15.51 -7.28
C PRO A 105 8.99 -15.71 -7.84
N TYR A 106 9.78 -14.63 -8.03
CA TYR A 106 11.15 -14.71 -8.55
C TYR A 106 12.18 -15.09 -7.50
N LEU A 107 11.91 -14.76 -6.24
CA LEU A 107 12.81 -15.10 -5.12
C LEU A 107 12.56 -16.49 -4.55
N GLY A 108 11.63 -17.27 -5.12
CA GLY A 108 11.21 -18.55 -4.54
C GLY A 108 10.53 -18.40 -3.18
N LEU A 109 10.03 -17.20 -2.85
CA LEU A 109 9.32 -16.86 -1.61
C LEU A 109 7.79 -16.99 -1.77
N ALA A 110 7.32 -17.37 -2.96
CA ALA A 110 5.94 -17.75 -3.20
C ALA A 110 5.74 -19.18 -2.67
N GLY A 111 5.48 -19.29 -1.37
CA GLY A 111 4.96 -20.48 -0.71
C GLY A 111 3.46 -20.35 -0.49
#